data_AF-A0A2J7W5T6-F1
#
_entry.id   AF-A0A2J7W5T6-F1
#
_cell.length_a   1.000
_cell.length_b   1.000
_cell.length_c   1.000
_cell.angle_alpha   90.00
_cell.angle_beta   90.00
_cell.angle_gamma   90.00
#
_symmetry.space_group_name_H-M   'P 1'
#
loop_
_entity.id
_entity.type
_entity.pdbx_description
1 polymer ?
#
loop_
_entity_poly.entity_id
_entity_poly.type
_entity_poly.pdbx_seq_one_letter_code
_entity_poly.pdbx_strand_id
1 'polypeptide(L)'
;MPKIAKSAIVVPSKLDHAARQEFIDALYRVHCEVFDGVSRDSFAKYVVESPAEHTWINVHRNDAGEIVGYFALHIFERELAGQPSAIFRAEAGTLRAYRGGNTNTRFGLKLGVPYLLRYPGRRVYYLGSLVHPSSYSLFAKHFDVVWPSARHPPPPAVLAFMDELANSFGLERVSPDNPLTRQVHWITRDSEVERSYWRNCDKPAARFFIEANPGYSEGNGLVTLIRVDAHNLRHAISAFFAERYTRRKEGLMVTLYRLPIGGQLLRPAEVIRRLKATALFGSFDAPSLATLAESAQIVALPAGKTIFRAGDPGNELYVIARGAAYVLAGSESEGEDHIIDQLATGAMFGEIAMLSGERRSASLRTATATLLIEISREALFSILEANPKLSEVLWKNFAARRFDDCVRGLPAWKTLERAARLAVVDAGQHRLLAAGERAEVSAGEMLLVLLGNVQVEQAGTSTVVRAPALFDTKQAMAVTANGAARIVCIAR
;
A
#
# COMPACT_ATOMS: atom_id res chain seq x y z
N MET A 1 16.87 -14.72 -6.94
CA MET A 1 15.58 -14.01 -7.00
C MET A 1 15.13 -13.98 -8.44
N PRO A 2 13.83 -14.23 -8.70
CA PRO A 2 13.22 -14.00 -9.99
C PRO A 2 13.43 -12.54 -10.38
N LYS A 3 13.98 -12.30 -11.56
CA LYS A 3 14.25 -10.96 -12.09
C LYS A 3 13.86 -10.93 -13.56
N ILE A 4 13.45 -9.76 -14.03
CA ILE A 4 13.29 -9.52 -15.47
C ILE A 4 14.70 -9.43 -16.05
N ALA A 5 15.08 -10.41 -16.85
CA ALA A 5 16.38 -10.49 -17.50
C ALA A 5 16.43 -9.64 -18.76
N LYS A 6 15.35 -9.70 -19.55
CA LYS A 6 15.24 -9.00 -20.83
C LYS A 6 13.84 -8.44 -21.03
N SER A 7 13.74 -7.35 -21.77
CA SER A 7 12.46 -6.85 -22.28
C SER A 7 12.58 -6.50 -23.75
N ALA A 8 11.53 -6.79 -24.52
CA ALA A 8 11.50 -6.56 -25.96
C ALA A 8 10.16 -5.94 -26.37
N ILE A 9 10.22 -4.98 -27.30
CA ILE A 9 9.03 -4.31 -27.82
C ILE A 9 8.52 -5.10 -29.03
N VAL A 10 7.25 -5.47 -28.98
CA VAL A 10 6.50 -6.10 -30.08
C VAL A 10 5.47 -5.11 -30.60
N VAL A 11 5.32 -5.03 -31.92
CA VAL A 11 4.28 -4.25 -32.60
C VAL A 11 3.30 -5.24 -33.21
N PRO A 12 2.12 -5.47 -32.61
CA PRO A 12 1.22 -6.56 -33.03
C PRO A 12 0.80 -6.51 -34.51
N SER A 13 0.66 -5.31 -35.08
CA SER A 13 0.29 -5.12 -36.48
C SER A 13 1.35 -5.63 -37.47
N LYS A 14 2.58 -5.87 -37.02
CA LYS A 14 3.66 -6.46 -37.84
C LYS A 14 3.72 -7.99 -37.77
N LEU A 15 2.94 -8.61 -36.89
CA LEU A 15 2.84 -10.06 -36.81
C LEU A 15 1.81 -10.55 -37.83
N ASP A 16 2.11 -11.65 -38.51
CA ASP A 16 1.12 -12.40 -39.26
C ASP A 16 0.05 -13.01 -38.31
N HIS A 17 -1.02 -13.54 -38.88
CA HIS A 17 -2.15 -14.05 -38.11
C HIS A 17 -1.75 -15.18 -37.15
N ALA A 18 -0.94 -16.14 -37.60
CA ALA A 18 -0.57 -17.30 -36.79
C ALA A 18 0.34 -16.88 -35.62
N ALA A 19 1.38 -16.09 -35.89
CA ALA A 19 2.28 -15.55 -34.88
C ALA A 19 1.54 -14.65 -33.88
N ARG A 20 0.52 -13.91 -34.33
CA ARG A 20 -0.32 -13.09 -33.44
C ARG A 20 -1.16 -13.94 -32.49
N GLN A 21 -1.77 -15.02 -32.98
CA GLN A 21 -2.55 -15.93 -32.13
C GLN A 21 -1.67 -16.62 -31.08
N GLU A 22 -0.48 -17.10 -31.46
CA GLU A 22 0.47 -17.68 -30.51
C GLU A 22 0.94 -16.65 -29.48
N PHE A 23 1.16 -15.40 -29.92
CA PHE A 23 1.53 -14.31 -29.02
C PHE A 23 0.42 -13.97 -28.04
N ILE A 24 -0.85 -13.93 -28.48
CA ILE A 24 -2.02 -13.77 -27.62
C ILE A 24 -2.05 -14.89 -26.57
N ASP A 25 -1.89 -16.15 -26.97
CA ASP A 25 -1.88 -17.29 -26.05
C ASP A 25 -0.79 -17.15 -24.99
N ALA A 26 0.42 -16.79 -25.41
CA ALA A 26 1.56 -16.66 -24.52
C ALA A 26 1.37 -15.53 -23.49
N LEU A 27 0.82 -14.39 -23.90
CA LEU A 27 0.51 -13.30 -22.97
C LEU A 27 -0.69 -13.64 -22.07
N TYR A 28 -1.71 -14.31 -22.62
CA TYR A 28 -2.91 -14.67 -21.87
C TYR A 28 -2.62 -15.67 -20.75
N ARG A 29 -1.69 -16.61 -20.95
CA ARG A 29 -1.21 -17.48 -19.85
C ARG A 29 -0.71 -16.68 -18.66
N VAL A 30 0.12 -15.66 -18.91
CA VAL A 30 0.60 -14.75 -17.85
C VAL A 30 -0.53 -13.91 -17.27
N HIS A 31 -1.47 -13.48 -18.11
CA HIS A 31 -2.64 -12.74 -17.65
C HIS A 31 -3.49 -13.56 -16.66
N CYS A 32 -3.78 -14.84 -16.93
CA CYS A 32 -4.57 -15.71 -16.06
C CYS A 32 -3.95 -15.94 -14.68
N GLU A 33 -2.61 -15.90 -14.58
CA GLU A 33 -1.88 -15.97 -13.30
C GLU A 33 -2.01 -14.69 -12.47
N VAL A 34 -2.34 -13.56 -13.12
CA VAL A 34 -2.40 -12.24 -12.48
C VAL A 34 -3.85 -11.79 -12.25
N PHE A 35 -4.73 -12.08 -13.20
CA PHE A 35 -6.10 -11.63 -13.25
C PHE A 35 -7.06 -12.79 -13.52
N ASP A 36 -8.29 -12.61 -13.07
CA ASP A 36 -9.46 -13.42 -13.40
C ASP A 36 -10.54 -12.56 -14.07
N GLY A 37 -11.62 -13.18 -14.54
CA GLY A 37 -12.83 -12.50 -15.02
C GLY A 37 -12.80 -12.06 -16.48
N VAL A 38 -11.72 -12.33 -17.22
CA VAL A 38 -11.56 -11.93 -18.63
C VAL A 38 -11.26 -13.16 -19.49
N SER A 39 -12.08 -13.36 -20.53
CA SER A 39 -11.83 -14.41 -21.53
C SER A 39 -10.61 -14.08 -22.39
N ARG A 40 -10.02 -15.10 -23.00
CA ARG A 40 -8.91 -14.94 -23.96
C ARG A 40 -9.23 -13.93 -25.06
N ASP A 41 -10.42 -13.99 -25.63
CA ASP A 41 -10.81 -13.14 -26.75
C ASP A 41 -11.01 -11.68 -26.31
N SER A 42 -11.59 -11.46 -25.13
CA SER A 42 -11.67 -10.13 -24.54
C SER A 42 -10.27 -9.59 -24.26
N PHE A 43 -9.39 -10.41 -23.68
CA PHE A 43 -7.99 -10.04 -23.46
C PHE A 43 -7.28 -9.66 -24.77
N ALA A 44 -7.44 -10.45 -25.82
CA ALA A 44 -6.86 -10.19 -27.13
C ALA A 44 -7.30 -8.84 -27.68
N LYS A 45 -8.61 -8.55 -27.67
CA LYS A 45 -9.17 -7.27 -28.14
C LYS A 45 -8.60 -6.06 -27.40
N TYR A 46 -8.42 -6.15 -26.08
CA TYR A 46 -7.94 -5.02 -25.29
C TYR A 46 -6.43 -4.84 -25.33
N VAL A 47 -5.65 -5.93 -25.35
CA VAL A 47 -4.19 -5.86 -25.14
C VAL A 47 -3.41 -5.97 -26.44
N VAL A 48 -3.84 -6.81 -27.38
CA VAL A 48 -3.05 -7.15 -28.57
C VAL A 48 -3.66 -6.60 -29.86
N GLU A 49 -4.97 -6.70 -30.00
CA GLU A 49 -5.74 -6.38 -31.20
C GLU A 49 -6.50 -5.05 -31.05
N SER A 50 -5.97 -4.16 -30.21
CA SER A 50 -6.53 -2.83 -29.99
C SER A 50 -6.67 -2.05 -31.31
N PRO A 51 -7.80 -1.36 -31.54
CA PRO A 51 -8.02 -0.57 -32.74
C PRO A 51 -7.27 0.78 -32.72
N ALA A 52 -6.37 0.99 -31.76
CA ALA A 52 -5.54 2.18 -31.67
C ALA A 52 -4.64 2.37 -32.91
N GLU A 53 -4.45 3.62 -33.31
CA GLU A 53 -3.55 4.00 -34.41
C GLU A 53 -2.11 3.54 -34.14
N HIS A 54 -1.74 3.48 -32.85
CA HIS A 54 -0.48 2.89 -32.42
C HIS A 54 -0.64 1.94 -31.24
N THR A 55 -0.04 0.75 -31.37
CA THR A 55 0.04 -0.25 -30.30
C THR A 55 1.46 -0.80 -30.18
N TRP A 56 2.03 -0.75 -28.98
CA TRP A 56 3.30 -1.38 -28.64
C TRP A 56 3.17 -2.20 -27.37
N ILE A 57 3.74 -3.40 -27.36
CA ILE A 57 3.72 -4.27 -26.19
C ILE A 57 5.16 -4.57 -25.78
N ASN A 58 5.54 -4.13 -24.59
CA ASN A 58 6.81 -4.49 -23.99
C ASN A 58 6.67 -5.83 -23.28
N VAL A 59 7.36 -6.87 -23.75
CA VAL A 59 7.30 -8.23 -23.22
C VAL A 59 8.49 -8.45 -22.31
N HIS A 60 8.24 -8.84 -21.06
CA HIS A 60 9.26 -9.13 -20.06
C HIS A 60 9.57 -10.62 -20.02
N ARG A 61 10.86 -10.97 -19.99
CA ARG A 61 11.32 -12.35 -19.92
C ARG A 61 12.31 -12.59 -18.79
N ASN A 62 12.26 -13.78 -18.20
CA ASN A 62 13.26 -14.23 -17.21
C ASN A 62 14.54 -14.74 -17.90
N ASP A 63 15.51 -15.21 -17.12
CA ASP A 63 16.79 -15.72 -17.63
C ASP A 63 16.63 -16.98 -18.51
N ALA A 64 15.54 -17.75 -18.31
CA ALA A 64 15.18 -18.91 -19.14
C ALA A 64 14.47 -18.52 -20.47
N GLY A 65 14.15 -17.24 -20.67
CA GLY A 65 13.47 -16.74 -21.86
C GLY A 65 11.94 -16.83 -21.81
N GLU A 66 11.36 -17.31 -20.70
CA GLU A 66 9.92 -17.42 -20.50
C GLU A 66 9.29 -16.02 -20.33
N ILE A 67 8.06 -15.83 -20.80
CA ILE A 67 7.35 -14.57 -20.61
C ILE A 67 6.83 -14.52 -19.17
N VAL A 68 7.19 -13.45 -18.45
CA VAL A 68 6.83 -13.25 -17.05
C VAL A 68 6.05 -11.95 -16.81
N GLY A 69 5.81 -11.19 -17.88
CA GLY A 69 5.00 -10.01 -17.85
C GLY A 69 4.92 -9.30 -19.19
N TYR A 70 3.99 -8.37 -19.30
CA TYR A 70 3.80 -7.50 -20.44
C TYR A 70 3.33 -6.12 -19.99
N PHE A 71 3.58 -5.11 -20.84
CA PHE A 71 3.01 -3.78 -20.74
C PHE A 71 2.63 -3.31 -22.14
N ALA A 72 1.34 -3.24 -22.43
CA ALA A 72 0.80 -2.68 -23.65
C ALA A 72 0.59 -1.16 -23.49
N LEU A 73 0.91 -0.41 -24.54
CA LEU A 73 0.64 1.01 -24.67
C LEU A 73 -0.09 1.23 -26.00
N HIS A 74 -1.26 1.84 -25.91
CA HIS A 74 -2.11 2.21 -27.04
C HIS A 74 -2.25 3.73 -27.11
N ILE A 75 -2.14 4.28 -28.31
CA ILE A 75 -2.41 5.70 -28.58
C ILE A 75 -3.60 5.78 -29.52
N PHE A 76 -4.68 6.38 -29.02
CA PHE A 76 -5.87 6.68 -29.79
C PHE A 76 -5.85 8.14 -30.22
N GLU A 77 -5.85 8.40 -31.52
CA GLU A 77 -6.03 9.74 -32.07
C GLU A 77 -7.53 10.05 -32.13
N ARG A 78 -7.91 11.21 -31.59
CA ARG A 78 -9.30 11.66 -31.48
C ARG A 78 -9.39 13.15 -31.72
N GLU A 79 -10.53 13.61 -32.20
CA GLU A 79 -10.88 15.04 -32.17
C GLU A 79 -11.80 15.28 -30.99
N LEU A 80 -11.36 16.10 -30.03
CA LEU A 80 -12.09 16.38 -28.80
C LEU A 80 -12.31 17.89 -28.69
N ALA A 81 -13.57 18.31 -28.63
CA ALA A 81 -13.96 19.72 -28.66
C ALA A 81 -13.30 20.52 -29.81
N GLY A 82 -13.27 19.93 -31.01
CA GLY A 82 -12.67 20.53 -32.21
C GLY A 82 -11.14 20.60 -32.20
N GLN A 83 -10.48 19.91 -31.27
CA GLN A 83 -9.02 19.90 -31.18
C GLN A 83 -8.44 18.48 -31.32
N PRO A 84 -7.42 18.30 -32.19
CA PRO A 84 -6.66 17.05 -32.26
C PRO A 84 -6.08 16.69 -30.89
N SER A 85 -6.43 15.50 -30.44
CA SER A 85 -6.09 14.98 -29.13
C SER A 85 -5.59 13.55 -29.23
N ALA A 86 -4.72 13.16 -28.31
CA ALA A 86 -4.20 11.80 -28.21
C ALA A 86 -4.55 11.22 -26.84
N ILE A 87 -5.17 10.05 -26.81
CA ILE A 87 -5.52 9.35 -25.59
C ILE A 87 -4.63 8.12 -25.46
N PHE A 88 -3.77 8.16 -24.46
CA PHE A 88 -2.85 7.08 -24.13
C PHE A 88 -3.56 6.15 -23.16
N ARG A 89 -3.56 4.86 -23.47
CA ARG A 89 -4.08 3.80 -22.60
C ARG A 89 -3.01 2.73 -22.43
N ALA A 90 -3.00 2.09 -21.26
CA ALA A 90 -2.01 1.06 -20.99
C ALA A 90 -2.55 -0.04 -20.09
N GLU A 91 -2.12 -1.26 -20.40
CA GLU A 91 -2.57 -2.51 -19.79
C GLU A 91 -1.31 -3.32 -19.44
N ALA A 92 -1.24 -3.79 -18.21
CA ALA A 92 -0.05 -4.47 -17.72
C ALA A 92 -0.42 -5.68 -16.90
N GLY A 93 0.26 -6.79 -17.16
CA GLY A 93 0.22 -7.99 -16.35
C GLY A 93 1.66 -8.42 -16.07
N THR A 94 2.01 -8.64 -14.81
CA THR A 94 3.34 -9.15 -14.45
C THR A 94 3.17 -10.13 -13.31
N LEU A 95 3.77 -11.31 -13.47
CA LEU A 95 3.76 -12.36 -12.46
C LEU A 95 4.28 -11.81 -11.14
N ARG A 96 3.64 -12.20 -10.03
CA ARG A 96 3.90 -11.65 -8.69
C ARG A 96 5.39 -11.64 -8.33
N ALA A 97 6.09 -12.74 -8.60
CA ALA A 97 7.50 -12.92 -8.31
C ALA A 97 8.44 -11.95 -9.05
N TYR A 98 7.98 -11.33 -10.14
CA TYR A 98 8.73 -10.40 -10.99
C TYR A 98 8.26 -8.95 -10.84
N ARG A 99 7.31 -8.69 -9.93
CA ARG A 99 6.87 -7.33 -9.59
C ARG A 99 7.94 -6.66 -8.72
N GLY A 100 8.47 -5.54 -9.20
CA GLY A 100 9.48 -4.77 -8.46
C GLY A 100 10.45 -4.08 -9.40
N GLY A 101 10.55 -2.75 -9.26
CA GLY A 101 11.35 -1.90 -10.15
C GLY A 101 10.49 -1.21 -11.23
N ASN A 102 10.83 0.05 -11.53
CA ASN A 102 10.17 0.88 -12.54
C ASN A 102 10.57 0.45 -13.98
N THR A 103 10.38 -0.83 -14.32
CA THR A 103 10.77 -1.41 -15.62
C THR A 103 9.98 -0.79 -16.78
N ASN A 104 8.72 -0.41 -16.56
CA ASN A 104 7.83 0.14 -17.60
C ASN A 104 7.95 1.65 -17.80
N THR A 105 8.47 2.39 -16.81
CA THR A 105 8.64 3.85 -16.93
C THR A 105 9.56 4.22 -18.09
N ARG A 106 10.66 3.47 -18.28
CA ARG A 106 11.57 3.69 -19.41
C ARG A 106 10.92 3.42 -20.75
N PHE A 107 10.08 2.39 -20.82
CA PHE A 107 9.33 2.06 -22.03
C PHE A 107 8.32 3.16 -22.38
N GLY A 108 7.52 3.61 -21.39
CA GLY A 108 6.58 4.71 -21.56
C GLY A 108 7.27 6.00 -22.02
N LEU A 109 8.40 6.37 -21.41
CA LEU A 109 9.17 7.55 -21.82
C LEU A 109 9.75 7.41 -23.25
N LYS A 110 10.26 6.22 -23.59
CA LYS A 110 10.85 5.94 -24.92
C LYS A 110 9.83 6.07 -26.05
N LEU A 111 8.54 5.83 -25.78
CA LEU A 111 7.48 5.94 -26.78
C LEU A 111 6.75 7.29 -26.70
N GLY A 112 6.44 7.75 -25.49
CA GLY A 112 5.67 8.97 -25.27
C GLY A 112 6.44 10.24 -25.62
N VAL A 113 7.71 10.35 -25.24
CA VAL A 113 8.49 11.58 -25.52
C VAL A 113 8.65 11.83 -27.02
N PRO A 114 9.06 10.85 -27.85
CA PRO A 114 9.09 11.05 -29.31
C PRO A 114 7.73 11.41 -29.91
N TYR A 115 6.63 10.86 -29.38
CA TYR A 115 5.28 11.22 -29.83
C TYR A 115 4.99 12.70 -29.55
N LEU A 116 5.24 13.18 -28.33
CA LEU A 116 5.03 14.58 -27.94
C LEU A 116 5.87 15.55 -28.78
N LEU A 117 7.12 15.18 -29.09
CA LEU A 117 8.01 15.98 -29.94
C LEU A 117 7.55 16.02 -31.40
N ARG A 118 6.94 14.94 -31.90
CA ARG A 118 6.44 14.85 -33.27
C ARG A 118 5.15 15.66 -33.49
N TYR A 119 4.33 15.83 -32.45
CA TYR A 119 3.04 16.52 -32.52
C TYR A 119 2.96 17.70 -31.54
N PRO A 120 3.77 18.75 -31.74
CA PRO A 120 3.75 19.92 -30.87
C PRO A 120 2.36 20.58 -30.89
N GLY A 121 1.82 20.91 -29.71
CA GLY A 121 0.51 21.54 -29.55
C GLY A 121 -0.69 20.58 -29.53
N ARG A 122 -0.50 19.29 -29.82
CA ARG A 122 -1.55 18.27 -29.67
C ARG A 122 -1.85 18.05 -28.18
N ARG A 123 -3.13 18.02 -27.80
CA ARG A 123 -3.51 17.71 -26.41
C ARG A 123 -3.29 16.23 -26.15
N VAL A 124 -2.58 15.88 -25.09
CA VAL A 124 -2.29 14.49 -24.75
C VAL A 124 -2.79 14.18 -23.35
N TYR A 125 -3.56 13.10 -23.25
CA TYR A 125 -4.12 12.59 -22.01
C TYR A 125 -3.72 11.13 -21.85
N TYR A 126 -3.43 10.72 -20.63
CA TYR A 126 -3.50 9.31 -20.25
C TYR A 126 -4.86 9.04 -19.62
N LEU A 127 -5.53 7.98 -20.09
CA LEU A 127 -6.79 7.47 -19.55
C LEU A 127 -6.58 6.01 -19.13
N GLY A 128 -6.66 5.73 -17.84
CA GLY A 128 -6.63 4.37 -17.31
C GLY A 128 -7.95 4.02 -16.65
N SER A 129 -8.41 2.77 -16.79
CA SER A 129 -9.39 2.20 -15.87
C SER A 129 -8.63 1.34 -14.87
N LEU A 130 -8.16 1.97 -13.78
CA LEU A 130 -7.22 1.34 -12.88
C LEU A 130 -7.92 0.36 -11.95
N VAL A 131 -7.43 -0.87 -11.90
CA VAL A 131 -8.08 -2.02 -11.22
C VAL A 131 -7.45 -2.40 -9.89
N HIS A 132 -6.39 -1.69 -9.47
CA HIS A 132 -5.65 -2.06 -8.27
C HIS A 132 -5.03 -0.83 -7.57
N PRO A 133 -5.06 -0.76 -6.22
CA PRO A 133 -4.56 0.40 -5.47
C PRO A 133 -3.07 0.70 -5.71
N SER A 134 -2.25 -0.34 -5.93
CA SER A 134 -0.83 -0.16 -6.24
C SER A 134 -0.61 0.63 -7.54
N SER A 135 -1.39 0.34 -8.59
CA SER A 135 -1.25 0.99 -9.89
C SER A 135 -1.66 2.45 -9.81
N TYR A 136 -2.78 2.74 -9.14
CA TYR A 136 -3.21 4.11 -8.90
C TYR A 136 -2.19 4.89 -8.06
N SER A 137 -1.67 4.28 -6.99
CA SER A 137 -0.65 4.89 -6.14
C SER A 137 0.63 5.22 -6.91
N LEU A 138 1.00 4.42 -7.91
CA LEU A 138 2.14 4.71 -8.78
C LEU A 138 1.91 6.01 -9.57
N PHE A 139 0.73 6.19 -10.16
CA PHE A 139 0.40 7.42 -10.89
C PHE A 139 0.36 8.63 -9.96
N ALA A 140 -0.36 8.53 -8.83
CA ALA A 140 -0.46 9.62 -7.84
C ALA A 140 0.90 10.00 -7.20
N LYS A 141 1.87 9.08 -7.20
CA LYS A 141 3.24 9.36 -6.75
C LYS A 141 4.06 10.15 -7.79
N HIS A 142 3.91 9.82 -9.08
CA HIS A 142 4.77 10.36 -10.13
C HIS A 142 4.20 11.63 -10.78
N PHE A 143 2.89 11.79 -10.79
CA PHE A 143 2.20 12.94 -11.36
C PHE A 143 1.58 13.78 -10.26
N ASP A 144 1.63 15.11 -10.39
CA ASP A 144 1.06 16.03 -9.39
C ASP A 144 -0.46 16.12 -9.56
N VAL A 145 -0.92 16.34 -10.80
CA VAL A 145 -2.35 16.45 -11.12
C VAL A 145 -2.85 15.14 -11.74
N VAL A 146 -3.54 14.36 -10.92
CA VAL A 146 -4.23 13.10 -11.29
C VAL A 146 -5.70 13.22 -10.89
N TRP A 147 -6.60 12.94 -11.82
CA TRP A 147 -8.05 12.90 -11.56
C TRP A 147 -8.59 11.47 -11.61
N PRO A 148 -9.51 11.10 -10.72
CA PRO A 148 -9.83 11.82 -9.49
C PRO A 148 -8.72 11.58 -8.46
N SER A 149 -8.52 12.51 -7.52
CA SER A 149 -7.70 12.28 -6.31
C SER A 149 -8.21 13.14 -5.16
N ALA A 150 -7.84 12.78 -3.92
CA ALA A 150 -8.21 13.57 -2.74
C ALA A 150 -7.72 15.03 -2.82
N ARG A 151 -6.56 15.26 -3.45
CA ARG A 151 -5.98 16.60 -3.65
C ARG A 151 -6.58 17.34 -4.85
N HIS A 152 -6.99 16.60 -5.87
CA HIS A 152 -7.53 17.13 -7.12
C HIS A 152 -8.83 16.39 -7.46
N PRO A 153 -9.97 16.75 -6.82
CA PRO A 153 -11.26 16.29 -7.30
C PRO A 153 -11.52 16.83 -8.71
N PRO A 154 -12.15 16.05 -9.61
CA PRO A 154 -12.40 16.49 -10.98
C PRO A 154 -13.47 17.59 -10.99
N PRO A 155 -13.21 18.77 -11.58
CA PRO A 155 -14.24 19.77 -11.83
C PRO A 155 -15.37 19.19 -12.70
N PRO A 156 -16.61 19.72 -12.65
CA PRO A 156 -17.75 19.17 -13.39
C PRO A 156 -17.49 18.94 -14.89
N ALA A 157 -16.81 19.88 -15.56
CA ALA A 157 -16.45 19.73 -16.98
C ALA A 157 -15.43 18.61 -17.22
N VAL A 158 -14.47 18.42 -16.32
CA VAL A 158 -13.50 17.32 -16.40
C VAL A 158 -14.17 15.98 -16.10
N LEU A 159 -15.09 15.95 -15.13
CA LEU A 159 -15.87 14.75 -14.80
C LEU A 159 -16.71 14.29 -15.99
N ALA A 160 -17.44 15.21 -16.64
CA ALA A 160 -18.19 14.92 -17.85
C ALA A 160 -17.29 14.41 -18.98
N PHE A 161 -16.12 15.04 -19.17
CA PHE A 161 -15.14 14.61 -20.15
C PHE A 161 -14.58 13.21 -19.87
N MET A 162 -14.30 12.88 -18.61
CA MET A 162 -13.84 11.55 -18.20
C MET A 162 -14.91 10.49 -18.47
N ASP A 163 -16.17 10.81 -18.20
CA ASP A 163 -17.30 9.93 -18.44
C ASP A 163 -17.51 9.67 -19.94
N GLU A 164 -17.52 10.73 -20.75
CA GLU A 164 -17.63 10.65 -22.21
C GLU A 164 -16.51 9.81 -22.81
N LEU A 165 -15.26 10.06 -22.40
CA LEU A 165 -14.12 9.27 -22.84
C LEU A 165 -14.28 7.80 -22.45
N ALA A 166 -14.65 7.49 -21.21
CA ALA A 166 -14.85 6.10 -20.79
C ALA A 166 -15.96 5.41 -21.60
N ASN A 167 -17.07 6.10 -21.88
CA ASN A 167 -18.16 5.58 -22.72
C ASN A 167 -17.69 5.31 -24.16
N SER A 168 -16.85 6.19 -24.71
CA SER A 168 -16.30 6.03 -26.06
C SER A 168 -15.44 4.77 -26.23
N PHE A 169 -14.96 4.20 -25.11
CA PHE A 169 -14.23 2.95 -25.08
C PHE A 169 -15.08 1.75 -24.63
N GLY A 170 -16.40 1.90 -24.55
CA GLY A 170 -17.32 0.84 -24.14
C GLY A 170 -17.17 0.42 -22.69
N LEU A 171 -16.68 1.31 -21.81
CA LEU A 171 -16.59 1.03 -20.38
C LEU A 171 -17.92 1.36 -19.71
N GLU A 172 -18.67 0.34 -19.30
CA GLU A 172 -20.00 0.47 -18.70
C GLU A 172 -19.94 0.95 -17.25
N ARG A 173 -20.88 1.84 -16.86
CA ARG A 173 -20.96 2.32 -15.48
C ARG A 173 -21.36 1.17 -14.54
N VAL A 174 -20.74 1.10 -13.37
CA VAL A 174 -21.21 0.19 -12.30
C VAL A 174 -22.53 0.69 -11.70
N SER A 175 -22.69 2.01 -11.56
CA SER A 175 -23.91 2.65 -11.10
C SER A 175 -24.18 3.92 -11.92
N PRO A 176 -25.45 4.26 -12.20
CA PRO A 176 -25.80 5.50 -12.88
C PRO A 176 -25.21 6.76 -12.22
N ASP A 177 -25.13 6.77 -10.89
CA ASP A 177 -24.72 7.92 -10.08
C ASP A 177 -23.19 8.09 -9.97
N ASN A 178 -22.42 7.07 -10.34
CA ASN A 178 -20.96 7.12 -10.28
C ASN A 178 -20.36 7.03 -11.69
N PRO A 179 -20.03 8.17 -12.32
CA PRO A 179 -19.48 8.21 -13.66
C PRO A 179 -18.01 7.75 -13.77
N LEU A 180 -17.32 7.45 -12.66
CA LEU A 180 -15.90 7.09 -12.68
C LEU A 180 -15.62 5.62 -12.39
N THR A 181 -16.56 4.90 -11.80
CA THR A 181 -16.40 3.45 -11.57
C THR A 181 -17.02 2.68 -12.73
N ARG A 182 -16.20 1.85 -13.38
CA ARG A 182 -16.55 1.12 -14.60
C ARG A 182 -16.39 -0.37 -14.43
N GLN A 183 -17.29 -1.14 -15.03
CA GLN A 183 -17.13 -2.59 -15.16
C GLN A 183 -16.01 -2.85 -16.16
N VAL A 184 -14.93 -3.48 -15.69
CA VAL A 184 -13.83 -3.89 -16.56
C VAL A 184 -13.63 -5.40 -16.55
N HIS A 185 -14.17 -6.09 -15.56
CA HIS A 185 -14.10 -7.55 -15.33
C HIS A 185 -12.69 -8.10 -15.05
N TRP A 186 -11.65 -7.27 -15.11
CA TRP A 186 -10.29 -7.65 -14.68
C TRP A 186 -10.24 -7.72 -13.15
N ILE A 187 -10.35 -8.94 -12.60
CA ILE A 187 -10.29 -9.19 -11.16
C ILE A 187 -8.84 -9.51 -10.81
N THR A 188 -8.18 -8.67 -10.02
CA THR A 188 -6.82 -8.97 -9.56
C THR A 188 -6.84 -10.16 -8.60
N ARG A 189 -6.02 -11.19 -8.85
CA ARG A 189 -5.82 -12.28 -7.90
C ARG A 189 -5.01 -11.73 -6.72
N ASP A 190 -5.67 -11.47 -5.60
CA ASP A 190 -5.06 -11.07 -4.33
C ASP A 190 -5.41 -12.10 -3.24
N SER A 191 -4.41 -12.53 -2.46
CA SER A 191 -4.58 -13.33 -1.24
C SER A 191 -5.36 -12.57 -0.16
N GLU A 192 -5.90 -13.26 0.85
CA GLU A 192 -6.64 -12.60 1.93
C GLU A 192 -5.74 -11.64 2.74
N VAL A 193 -4.46 -11.96 2.88
CA VAL A 193 -3.49 -11.08 3.53
C VAL A 193 -3.22 -9.83 2.69
N GLU A 194 -3.13 -9.94 1.36
CA GLU A 194 -3.04 -8.78 0.44
C GLU A 194 -4.28 -7.89 0.54
N ARG A 195 -5.47 -8.49 0.50
CA ARG A 195 -6.74 -7.76 0.65
C ARG A 195 -6.85 -7.08 2.00
N SER A 196 -6.44 -7.77 3.07
CA SER A 196 -6.37 -7.18 4.40
C SER A 196 -5.40 -6.02 4.43
N TYR A 197 -4.20 -6.18 3.87
CA TYR A 197 -3.21 -5.11 3.79
C TYR A 197 -3.72 -3.88 3.03
N TRP A 198 -4.33 -4.05 1.84
CA TRP A 198 -4.84 -2.92 1.06
C TRP A 198 -6.00 -2.21 1.75
N ARG A 199 -6.96 -2.96 2.30
CA ARG A 199 -8.03 -2.39 3.16
C ARG A 199 -7.46 -1.57 4.31
N ASN A 200 -6.26 -1.95 4.75
CA ASN A 200 -5.56 -1.37 5.87
C ASN A 200 -4.45 -0.36 5.50
N CYS A 201 -4.31 -0.03 4.22
CA CYS A 201 -3.19 0.77 3.75
C CYS A 201 -3.39 2.25 4.11
N ASP A 202 -2.42 2.83 4.82
CA ASP A 202 -2.44 4.24 5.23
C ASP A 202 -1.93 5.22 4.17
N LYS A 203 -1.51 4.72 2.99
CA LYS A 203 -1.03 5.58 1.91
C LYS A 203 -2.21 6.37 1.33
N PRO A 204 -2.15 7.72 1.29
CA PRO A 204 -3.28 8.55 0.87
C PRO A 204 -3.88 8.16 -0.48
N ALA A 205 -3.03 7.85 -1.47
CA ALA A 205 -3.47 7.45 -2.80
C ALA A 205 -4.18 6.08 -2.82
N ALA A 206 -3.66 5.10 -2.07
CA ALA A 206 -4.28 3.77 -1.99
C ALA A 206 -5.65 3.84 -1.30
N ARG A 207 -5.73 4.62 -0.21
CA ARG A 207 -6.99 4.86 0.51
C ARG A 207 -8.04 5.51 -0.38
N PHE A 208 -7.67 6.61 -1.04
CA PHE A 208 -8.55 7.29 -1.99
C PHE A 208 -9.07 6.32 -3.07
N PHE A 209 -8.19 5.49 -3.64
CA PHE A 209 -8.60 4.52 -4.66
C PHE A 209 -9.63 3.52 -4.14
N ILE A 210 -9.43 2.96 -2.95
CA ILE A 210 -10.34 1.97 -2.34
C ILE A 210 -11.69 2.62 -2.00
N GLU A 211 -11.68 3.86 -1.52
CA GLU A 211 -12.91 4.61 -1.23
C GLU A 211 -13.68 4.95 -2.52
N ALA A 212 -12.98 5.37 -3.58
CA ALA A 212 -13.58 5.72 -4.85
C ALA A 212 -14.05 4.50 -5.67
N ASN A 213 -13.44 3.33 -5.43
CA ASN A 213 -13.73 2.08 -6.13
C ASN A 213 -13.75 0.88 -5.15
N PRO A 214 -14.77 0.78 -4.27
CA PRO A 214 -14.84 -0.28 -3.26
C PRO A 214 -14.98 -1.68 -3.88
N GLY A 215 -15.55 -1.78 -5.09
CA GLY A 215 -15.71 -3.04 -5.81
C GLY A 215 -14.52 -3.40 -6.72
N TYR A 216 -13.32 -2.84 -6.51
CA TYR A 216 -12.16 -3.17 -7.37
C TYR A 216 -11.84 -4.67 -7.39
N SER A 217 -12.08 -5.37 -6.26
CA SER A 217 -11.92 -6.83 -6.15
C SER A 217 -12.99 -7.62 -6.90
N GLU A 218 -14.05 -6.97 -7.38
CA GLU A 218 -15.14 -7.55 -8.17
C GLU A 218 -14.97 -7.27 -9.67
N GLY A 219 -13.82 -6.71 -10.07
CA GLY A 219 -13.53 -6.38 -11.47
C GLY A 219 -14.00 -4.99 -11.88
N ASN A 220 -14.13 -4.07 -10.92
CA ASN A 220 -14.40 -2.66 -11.19
C ASN A 220 -13.09 -1.87 -11.35
N GLY A 221 -13.05 -0.98 -12.33
CA GLY A 221 -11.94 -0.07 -12.58
C GLY A 221 -12.31 1.37 -12.25
N LEU A 222 -11.35 2.12 -11.73
CA LEU A 222 -11.47 3.56 -11.52
C LEU A 222 -10.92 4.32 -12.74
N VAL A 223 -11.81 5.01 -13.45
CA VAL A 223 -11.43 5.91 -14.54
C VAL A 223 -10.54 7.01 -13.99
N THR A 224 -9.30 7.02 -14.45
CA THR A 224 -8.23 7.90 -14.01
C THR A 224 -7.68 8.65 -15.21
N LEU A 225 -7.71 9.99 -15.14
CA LEU A 225 -7.27 10.90 -16.19
C LEU A 225 -6.05 11.69 -15.73
N ILE A 226 -5.02 11.73 -16.58
CA ILE A 226 -3.81 12.52 -16.35
C ILE A 226 -3.54 13.33 -17.62
N ARG A 227 -3.32 14.64 -17.46
CA ARG A 227 -2.85 15.49 -18.55
C ARG A 227 -1.35 15.32 -18.72
N VAL A 228 -0.92 15.02 -19.94
CA VAL A 228 0.49 14.94 -20.29
C VAL A 228 0.95 16.31 -20.77
N ASP A 229 1.18 17.21 -19.81
CA ASP A 229 1.65 18.58 -20.04
C ASP A 229 3.00 18.85 -19.34
N ALA A 230 3.56 20.04 -19.58
CA ALA A 230 4.87 20.42 -19.04
C ALA A 230 4.92 20.34 -17.50
N HIS A 231 3.82 20.63 -16.81
CA HIS A 231 3.77 20.58 -15.34
C HIS A 231 3.90 19.15 -14.83
N ASN A 232 3.04 18.24 -15.32
CA ASN A 232 3.06 16.84 -14.93
C ASN A 232 4.35 16.13 -15.38
N LEU A 233 4.90 16.48 -16.54
CA LEU A 233 6.19 15.94 -17.00
C LEU A 233 7.35 16.37 -16.10
N ARG A 234 7.41 17.65 -15.71
CA ARG A 234 8.44 18.15 -14.77
C ARG A 234 8.38 17.42 -13.44
N HIS A 235 7.18 17.17 -12.92
CA HIS A 235 6.99 16.44 -11.67
C HIS A 235 7.47 14.99 -11.77
N ALA A 236 7.10 14.29 -12.84
CA ALA A 236 7.54 12.92 -13.10
C ALA A 236 9.08 12.81 -13.23
N ILE A 237 9.71 13.77 -13.90
CA ILE A 237 11.17 13.84 -14.04
C ILE A 237 11.83 14.06 -12.67
N SER A 238 11.33 15.01 -11.87
CA SER A 238 11.84 15.29 -10.52
C SER A 238 11.76 14.05 -9.62
N ALA A 239 10.60 13.40 -9.59
CA ALA A 239 10.39 12.16 -8.83
C ALA A 239 11.38 11.05 -9.24
N PHE A 240 11.63 10.90 -10.55
CA PHE A 240 12.58 9.93 -11.07
C PHE A 240 14.03 10.21 -10.62
N PHE A 241 14.48 11.46 -10.68
CA PHE A 241 15.83 11.83 -10.24
C PHE A 241 16.02 11.68 -8.73
N ALA A 242 15.01 12.04 -7.94
CA ALA A 242 15.01 11.86 -6.49
C ALA A 242 15.19 10.37 -6.11
N GLU A 243 14.49 9.45 -6.79
CA GLU A 243 14.66 8.01 -6.58
C GLU A 243 16.06 7.53 -6.94
N ARG A 244 16.62 7.97 -8.08
CA ARG A 244 17.93 7.51 -8.55
C ARG A 244 19.07 8.01 -7.65
N TYR A 245 19.00 9.25 -7.19
CA TYR A 245 19.96 9.81 -6.24
C TYR A 245 19.96 9.02 -4.93
N THR A 246 18.77 8.72 -4.41
CA THR A 246 18.60 7.94 -3.18
C THR A 246 19.20 6.54 -3.31
N ARG A 247 18.87 5.79 -4.37
CA ARG A 247 19.40 4.43 -4.60
C ARG A 247 20.93 4.37 -4.79
N ARG A 248 21.52 5.36 -5.47
CA ARG A 248 22.98 5.40 -5.71
C ARG A 248 23.76 5.67 -4.42
N LYS A 249 23.21 6.51 -3.53
CA LYS A 249 23.74 6.74 -2.18
C LYS A 249 23.61 5.50 -1.31
N GLU A 250 22.49 4.79 -1.39
CA GLU A 250 22.25 3.54 -0.63
C GLU A 250 23.26 2.43 -0.95
N GLY A 251 23.56 2.17 -2.24
CA GLY A 251 24.50 1.10 -2.61
C GLY A 251 25.95 1.31 -2.14
N LEU A 252 26.44 2.56 -2.16
CA LEU A 252 27.79 2.90 -1.67
C LEU A 252 27.88 2.79 -0.14
N MET A 253 26.82 3.22 0.57
CA MET A 253 26.78 3.19 2.03
C MET A 253 26.77 1.77 2.59
N VAL A 254 26.17 0.79 1.90
CA VAL A 254 26.06 -0.61 2.35
C VAL A 254 27.41 -1.33 2.35
N THR A 255 28.28 -0.97 1.41
CA THR A 255 29.66 -1.46 1.38
C THR A 255 30.44 -0.90 2.57
N LEU A 256 30.22 0.38 2.89
CA LEU A 256 30.81 1.03 4.06
C LEU A 256 30.25 0.49 5.40
N TYR A 257 28.99 0.02 5.43
CA TYR A 257 28.32 -0.52 6.61
C TYR A 257 28.74 -1.94 7.00
N ARG A 258 29.44 -2.66 6.11
CA ARG A 258 30.01 -3.98 6.40
C ARG A 258 31.40 -3.92 7.05
N LEU A 259 32.01 -2.74 7.15
CA LEU A 259 33.30 -2.57 7.81
C LEU A 259 33.13 -2.60 9.33
N PRO A 260 34.10 -3.14 10.10
CA PRO A 260 34.02 -3.29 11.57
C PRO A 260 33.81 -1.97 12.35
N ILE A 261 34.01 -0.82 11.69
CA ILE A 261 33.83 0.54 12.24
C ILE A 261 32.37 1.01 12.10
N GLY A 262 31.50 0.24 11.42
CA GLY A 262 30.09 0.55 11.17
C GLY A 262 29.18 0.52 12.41
N GLY A 263 29.68 0.24 13.61
CA GLY A 263 28.88 0.29 14.83
C GLY A 263 28.40 1.71 15.23
N GLN A 264 28.96 2.78 14.62
CA GLN A 264 28.67 4.19 14.97
C GLN A 264 27.81 4.94 13.91
N LEU A 265 26.98 4.24 13.13
CA LEU A 265 26.44 4.77 11.87
C LEU A 265 25.32 5.80 11.97
N LEU A 266 24.57 5.83 13.05
CA LEU A 266 23.61 6.87 13.33
C LEU A 266 24.05 7.58 14.60
N ARG A 267 24.29 8.89 14.50
CA ARG A 267 24.53 9.72 15.68
C ARG A 267 23.31 9.60 16.60
N PRO A 268 23.47 9.58 17.94
CA PRO A 268 22.33 9.52 18.87
C PRO A 268 21.23 10.55 18.56
N ALA A 269 21.62 11.77 18.20
CA ALA A 269 20.69 12.82 17.77
C ALA A 269 19.83 12.43 16.55
N GLU A 270 20.36 11.64 15.61
CA GLU A 270 19.58 11.13 14.47
C GLU A 270 18.61 10.04 14.90
N VAL A 271 19.02 9.14 15.80
CA VAL A 271 18.15 8.11 16.35
C VAL A 271 16.97 8.75 17.08
N ILE A 272 17.25 9.71 17.97
CA ILE A 272 16.23 10.50 18.69
C ILE A 272 15.27 11.16 17.70
N ARG A 273 15.79 11.83 16.67
CA ARG A 273 14.98 12.50 15.64
C ARG A 273 14.05 11.52 14.91
N ARG A 274 14.54 10.31 14.59
CA ARG A 274 13.76 9.28 13.90
C ARG A 274 12.69 8.69 14.81
N LEU A 275 13.02 8.41 16.07
CA LEU A 275 12.07 7.95 17.07
C LEU A 275 10.96 8.99 17.29
N LYS A 276 11.32 10.27 17.49
CA LYS A 276 10.38 11.39 17.65
C LYS A 276 9.42 11.55 16.46
N ALA A 277 9.80 11.12 15.26
CA ALA A 277 8.97 11.22 14.07
C ALA A 277 7.97 10.05 13.91
N THR A 278 8.02 9.01 14.76
CA THR A 278 7.10 7.88 14.68
C THR A 278 5.81 8.14 15.44
N ALA A 279 4.74 7.43 15.04
CA ALA A 279 3.44 7.53 15.70
C ALA A 279 3.45 7.07 17.17
N LEU A 280 4.37 6.19 17.57
CA LEU A 280 4.40 5.64 18.92
C LEU A 280 5.19 6.51 19.89
N PHE A 281 6.30 7.11 19.45
CA PHE A 281 7.21 7.87 20.30
C PHE A 281 7.13 9.40 20.10
N GLY A 282 6.26 9.89 19.20
CA GLY A 282 6.15 11.32 18.91
C GLY A 282 5.87 12.20 20.12
N SER A 283 5.16 11.66 21.12
CA SER A 283 4.82 12.37 22.36
C SER A 283 5.85 12.22 23.47
N PHE A 284 6.94 11.45 23.26
CA PHE A 284 7.97 11.24 24.28
C PHE A 284 8.81 12.51 24.47
N ASP A 285 9.20 12.80 25.71
CA ASP A 285 10.10 13.92 25.99
C ASP A 285 11.55 13.61 25.57
N ALA A 286 12.38 14.65 25.52
CA ALA A 286 13.77 14.51 25.07
C ALA A 286 14.60 13.54 25.95
N PRO A 287 14.49 13.57 27.30
CA PRO A 287 15.18 12.61 28.15
C PRO A 287 14.79 11.15 27.87
N SER A 288 13.49 10.83 27.79
CA SER A 288 13.07 9.45 27.54
C SER A 288 13.49 8.96 26.16
N LEU A 289 13.47 9.83 25.15
CA LEU A 289 14.00 9.50 23.82
C LEU A 289 15.50 9.30 23.80
N ALA A 290 16.26 10.03 24.62
CA ALA A 290 17.69 9.83 24.76
C ALA A 290 17.99 8.45 25.39
N THR A 291 17.32 8.10 26.49
CA THR A 291 17.46 6.78 27.12
C THR A 291 17.07 5.64 26.17
N LEU A 292 15.99 5.82 25.41
CA LEU A 292 15.55 4.83 24.42
C LEU A 292 16.55 4.71 23.26
N ALA A 293 17.11 5.84 22.80
CA ALA A 293 18.12 5.87 21.74
C ALA A 293 19.45 5.25 22.18
N GLU A 294 19.83 5.37 23.46
CA GLU A 294 21.01 4.73 24.03
C GLU A 294 20.86 3.21 24.08
N SER A 295 19.66 2.72 24.36
CA SER A 295 19.34 1.29 24.38
C SER A 295 19.02 0.71 22.99
N ALA A 296 18.99 1.54 21.95
CA ALA A 296 18.63 1.13 20.60
C ALA A 296 19.80 0.44 19.90
N GLN A 297 19.50 -0.62 19.14
CA GLN A 297 20.49 -1.29 18.30
C GLN A 297 20.36 -0.84 16.85
N ILE A 298 21.48 -0.60 16.18
CA ILE A 298 21.50 -0.27 14.76
C ILE A 298 21.78 -1.53 13.96
N VAL A 299 20.80 -1.99 13.20
CA VAL A 299 20.88 -3.24 12.42
C VAL A 299 20.96 -2.92 10.94
N ALA A 300 22.08 -3.31 10.31
CA ALA A 300 22.29 -3.17 8.87
C ALA A 300 22.03 -4.50 8.16
N LEU A 301 21.09 -4.52 7.22
CA LEU A 301 20.69 -5.71 6.48
C LEU A 301 20.87 -5.49 4.96
N PRO A 302 21.40 -6.46 4.20
CA PRO A 302 21.45 -6.37 2.75
C PRO A 302 20.06 -6.48 2.14
N ALA A 303 19.88 -6.10 0.87
CA ALA A 303 18.62 -6.28 0.15
C ALA A 303 18.25 -7.77 0.05
N GLY A 304 16.95 -8.08 0.10
CA GLY A 304 16.42 -9.43 0.03
C GLY A 304 16.52 -10.24 1.33
N LYS A 305 17.00 -9.64 2.43
CA LYS A 305 17.11 -10.31 3.73
C LYS A 305 15.77 -10.27 4.47
N THR A 306 15.26 -11.45 4.85
CA THR A 306 14.10 -11.55 5.75
C THR A 306 14.47 -11.02 7.13
N ILE A 307 13.65 -10.09 7.63
CA ILE A 307 13.76 -9.49 8.96
C ILE A 307 13.06 -10.43 9.97
N PHE A 308 11.79 -10.76 9.71
CA PHE A 308 11.03 -11.78 10.42
C PHE A 308 9.92 -12.36 9.51
N ARG A 309 9.34 -13.49 9.89
CA ARG A 309 8.23 -14.13 9.18
C ARG A 309 6.90 -13.92 9.90
N ALA A 310 5.81 -13.97 9.15
CA ALA A 310 4.48 -14.09 9.72
C ALA A 310 4.40 -15.31 10.63
N GLY A 311 3.73 -15.19 11.76
CA GLY A 311 3.65 -16.24 12.77
C GLY A 311 4.84 -16.28 13.73
N ASP A 312 5.97 -15.64 13.46
CA ASP A 312 7.07 -15.58 14.43
C ASP A 312 6.63 -14.87 15.72
N PRO A 313 7.16 -15.23 16.90
CA PRO A 313 7.10 -14.34 18.05
C PRO A 313 7.91 -13.06 17.75
N GLY A 314 7.56 -11.95 18.40
CA GLY A 314 8.28 -10.69 18.22
C GLY A 314 8.40 -9.93 19.53
N ASN A 315 9.62 -9.74 20.02
CA ASN A 315 9.93 -8.98 21.23
C ASN A 315 10.69 -7.69 20.90
N GLU A 316 10.61 -7.24 19.65
CA GLU A 316 11.33 -6.09 19.17
C GLU A 316 10.51 -5.37 18.10
N LEU A 317 10.69 -4.05 18.02
CA LEU A 317 10.18 -3.23 16.94
C LEU A 317 11.33 -2.55 16.21
N TYR A 318 11.03 -2.08 15.01
CA TYR A 318 12.03 -1.50 14.13
C TYR A 318 11.54 -0.19 13.54
N VAL A 319 12.45 0.76 13.37
CA VAL A 319 12.26 1.96 12.55
C VAL A 319 13.23 1.93 11.39
N ILE A 320 12.74 2.11 10.16
CA ILE A 320 13.60 2.20 8.97
C ILE A 320 14.33 3.54 9.00
N ALA A 321 15.58 3.55 9.43
CA ALA A 321 16.40 4.75 9.38
C ALA A 321 16.83 5.08 7.95
N ARG A 322 17.11 4.05 7.12
CA ARG A 322 17.44 4.16 5.69
C ARG A 322 17.03 2.89 4.93
N GLY A 323 16.70 3.02 3.65
CA GLY A 323 16.31 1.92 2.78
C GLY A 323 14.79 1.68 2.78
N ALA A 324 14.42 0.48 2.38
CA ALA A 324 13.03 0.04 2.25
C ALA A 324 12.87 -1.45 2.58
N ALA A 325 11.69 -1.85 3.00
CA ALA A 325 11.33 -3.23 3.26
C ALA A 325 10.01 -3.57 2.57
N TYR A 326 9.89 -4.77 2.04
CA TYR A 326 8.65 -5.35 1.58
C TYR A 326 7.92 -6.03 2.73
N VAL A 327 6.64 -5.71 2.87
CA VAL A 327 5.70 -6.53 3.65
C VAL A 327 5.25 -7.64 2.72
N LEU A 328 5.29 -8.87 3.20
CA LEU A 328 4.97 -10.05 2.44
C LEU A 328 3.80 -10.80 3.09
N ALA A 329 2.92 -11.30 2.24
CA ALA A 329 1.86 -12.26 2.54
C ALA A 329 2.26 -13.65 2.07
N GLY A 330 1.97 -14.67 2.88
CA GLY A 330 2.19 -16.06 2.50
C GLY A 330 2.25 -16.98 3.72
N SER A 331 1.78 -18.21 3.54
CA SER A 331 1.98 -19.37 4.43
C SER A 331 3.05 -20.27 3.82
N GLU A 332 3.83 -20.99 4.63
CA GLU A 332 4.79 -22.02 4.15
C GLU A 332 4.14 -23.05 3.22
N SER A 333 2.81 -23.22 3.28
CA SER A 333 2.02 -24.13 2.43
C SER A 333 1.87 -23.68 0.97
N GLU A 334 2.04 -22.39 0.65
CA GLU A 334 1.84 -21.86 -0.72
C GLU A 334 3.17 -21.61 -1.48
N GLY A 335 4.32 -21.86 -0.84
CA GLY A 335 5.62 -21.90 -1.52
C GLY A 335 6.20 -20.56 -2.01
N GLU A 336 5.44 -19.46 -2.03
CA GLU A 336 5.95 -18.13 -2.41
C GLU A 336 5.46 -17.00 -1.49
N ASP A 337 6.41 -16.27 -0.87
CA ASP A 337 6.13 -15.00 -0.20
C ASP A 337 5.87 -13.90 -1.25
N HIS A 338 4.66 -13.32 -1.27
CA HIS A 338 4.28 -12.25 -2.20
C HIS A 338 4.34 -10.86 -1.56
N ILE A 339 4.82 -9.85 -2.30
CA ILE A 339 4.95 -8.47 -1.82
C ILE A 339 3.58 -7.78 -1.84
N ILE A 340 3.10 -7.40 -0.66
CA ILE A 340 1.81 -6.71 -0.48
C ILE A 340 2.01 -5.22 -0.23
N ASP A 341 3.12 -4.86 0.43
CA ASP A 341 3.51 -3.47 0.64
C ASP A 341 5.01 -3.27 0.48
N GLN A 342 5.39 -2.01 0.37
CA GLN A 342 6.73 -1.51 0.61
C GLN A 342 6.70 -0.39 1.67
N LEU A 343 7.39 -0.65 2.77
CA LEU A 343 7.77 0.32 3.79
C LEU A 343 9.04 1.06 3.36
N ALA A 344 9.12 2.36 3.66
CA ALA A 344 10.26 3.21 3.34
C ALA A 344 10.84 3.85 4.60
N THR A 345 11.91 4.62 4.43
CA THR A 345 12.56 5.38 5.50
C THR A 345 11.56 6.20 6.34
N GLY A 346 11.65 6.07 7.66
CA GLY A 346 10.73 6.65 8.64
C GLY A 346 9.61 5.71 9.08
N ALA A 347 9.33 4.64 8.33
CA ALA A 347 8.31 3.67 8.72
C ALA A 347 8.74 2.88 9.96
N MET A 348 7.78 2.63 10.85
CA MET A 348 7.93 1.81 12.04
C MET A 348 7.04 0.57 11.94
N PHE A 349 7.61 -0.58 12.26
CA PHE A 349 6.94 -1.87 12.15
C PHE A 349 7.36 -2.83 13.28
N GLY A 350 6.55 -3.86 13.49
CA GLY A 350 6.78 -4.88 14.52
C GLY A 350 6.31 -4.49 15.93
N GLU A 351 5.80 -3.28 16.10
CA GLU A 351 5.27 -2.75 17.36
C GLU A 351 4.07 -3.54 17.87
N ILE A 352 3.26 -4.09 16.96
CA ILE A 352 2.10 -4.91 17.28
C ILE A 352 2.53 -6.10 18.12
N ALA A 353 3.34 -7.00 17.55
CA ALA A 353 3.78 -8.21 18.24
C ALA A 353 4.54 -7.89 19.53
N MET A 354 5.40 -6.86 19.51
CA MET A 354 6.20 -6.47 20.68
C MET A 354 5.33 -5.98 21.84
N LEU A 355 4.35 -5.11 21.57
CA LEU A 355 3.50 -4.53 22.62
C LEU A 355 2.39 -5.48 23.06
N SER A 356 1.78 -6.21 22.13
CA SER A 356 0.63 -7.06 22.43
C SER A 356 0.96 -8.50 22.77
N GLY A 357 2.16 -8.96 22.46
CA GLY A 357 2.52 -10.39 22.53
C GLY A 357 1.85 -11.24 21.45
N GLU A 358 1.15 -10.64 20.49
CA GLU A 358 0.68 -11.35 19.29
C GLU A 358 1.87 -11.84 18.44
N ARG A 359 1.62 -12.85 17.60
CA ARG A 359 2.61 -13.25 16.58
C ARG A 359 2.70 -12.20 15.48
N ARG A 360 3.82 -12.16 14.75
CA ARG A 360 4.00 -11.29 13.59
C ARG A 360 2.87 -11.50 12.59
N SER A 361 2.16 -10.43 12.22
CA SER A 361 1.00 -10.49 11.33
C SER A 361 1.35 -10.66 9.85
N ALA A 362 2.58 -10.32 9.47
CA ALA A 362 3.09 -10.43 8.10
C ALA A 362 4.60 -10.69 8.12
N SER A 363 5.13 -11.24 7.04
CA SER A 363 6.57 -11.42 6.84
C SER A 363 7.18 -10.10 6.35
N LEU A 364 8.39 -9.76 6.79
CA LEU A 364 9.10 -8.57 6.36
C LEU A 364 10.44 -8.95 5.73
N ARG A 365 10.74 -8.41 4.55
CA ARG A 365 12.01 -8.63 3.84
C ARG A 365 12.54 -7.31 3.31
N THR A 366 13.83 -7.06 3.44
CA THR A 366 14.43 -5.83 2.94
C THR A 366 14.29 -5.73 1.41
N ALA A 367 13.81 -4.60 0.91
CA ALA A 367 13.61 -4.32 -0.51
C ALA A 367 14.89 -3.76 -1.14
N THR A 368 15.53 -2.85 -0.42
CA THR A 368 16.89 -2.40 -0.66
C THR A 368 17.74 -2.83 0.53
N ALA A 369 19.03 -2.52 0.53
CA ALA A 369 19.77 -2.69 1.76
C ALA A 369 19.32 -1.61 2.76
N THR A 370 19.09 -2.04 4.01
CA THR A 370 18.26 -1.32 4.96
C THR A 370 19.00 -1.18 6.28
N LEU A 371 18.93 0.03 6.85
CA LEU A 371 19.43 0.34 8.18
C LEU A 371 18.22 0.53 9.10
N LEU A 372 18.14 -0.30 10.13
CA LEU A 372 17.06 -0.30 11.11
C LEU A 372 17.57 0.25 12.44
N ILE A 373 16.70 0.98 13.13
CA ILE A 373 16.80 1.23 14.58
C ILE A 373 15.91 0.16 15.21
N GLU A 374 16.51 -0.81 15.88
CA GLU A 374 15.82 -1.85 16.63
C GLU A 374 15.68 -1.42 18.09
N ILE A 375 14.47 -1.57 18.63
CA ILE A 375 14.15 -1.37 20.03
C ILE A 375 13.63 -2.69 20.58
N SER A 376 14.32 -3.24 21.58
CA SER A 376 13.86 -4.43 22.27
C SER A 376 12.71 -4.09 23.24
N ARG A 377 11.88 -5.09 23.50
CA ARG A 377 10.80 -5.03 24.49
C ARG A 377 11.36 -4.68 25.86
N GLU A 378 12.43 -5.34 26.27
CA GLU A 378 13.09 -5.09 27.55
C GLU A 378 13.50 -3.62 27.69
N ALA A 379 14.24 -3.09 26.72
CA ALA A 379 14.69 -1.70 26.74
C ALA A 379 13.51 -0.71 26.84
N LEU A 380 12.44 -0.93 26.07
CA LEU A 380 11.27 -0.07 26.13
C LEU A 380 10.55 -0.20 27.48
N PHE A 381 10.24 -1.41 27.91
CA PHE A 381 9.44 -1.65 29.10
C PHE A 381 10.16 -1.21 30.38
N SER A 382 11.49 -1.34 30.47
CA SER A 382 12.25 -0.78 31.60
C SER A 382 12.07 0.74 31.73
N ILE A 383 12.00 1.48 30.60
CA ILE A 383 11.74 2.92 30.62
C ILE A 383 10.29 3.21 31.01
N LEU A 384 9.33 2.41 30.53
CA LEU A 384 7.91 2.57 30.86
C LEU A 384 7.62 2.27 32.34
N GLU A 385 8.29 1.29 32.93
CA GLU A 385 8.19 0.95 34.35
C GLU A 385 8.76 2.06 35.23
N ALA A 386 9.87 2.67 34.81
CA ALA A 386 10.46 3.82 35.50
C ALA A 386 9.63 5.11 35.35
N ASN A 387 8.77 5.20 34.33
CA ASN A 387 7.95 6.38 34.04
C ASN A 387 6.50 6.02 33.69
N PRO A 388 5.61 5.87 34.70
CA PRO A 388 4.21 5.51 34.50
C PRO A 388 3.45 6.48 33.57
N LYS A 389 3.75 7.78 33.62
CA LYS A 389 3.14 8.78 32.72
C LYS A 389 3.50 8.51 31.26
N LEU A 390 4.76 8.13 31.00
CA LEU A 390 5.20 7.76 29.65
C LEU A 390 4.53 6.47 29.18
N SER A 391 4.35 5.50 30.08
CA SER A 391 3.58 4.27 29.81
C SER A 391 2.17 4.60 29.34
N GLU A 392 1.45 5.46 30.07
CA GLU A 392 0.11 5.91 29.67
C GLU A 392 0.11 6.55 28.27
N VAL A 393 1.05 7.46 27.99
CA VAL A 393 1.18 8.10 26.67
C VAL A 393 1.44 7.09 25.56
N LEU A 394 2.33 6.11 25.78
CA LEU A 394 2.61 5.06 24.80
C LEU A 394 1.38 4.19 24.54
N TRP A 395 0.65 3.79 25.59
CA TRP A 395 -0.56 2.98 25.44
C TRP A 395 -1.69 3.74 24.76
N LYS A 396 -1.80 5.06 24.99
CA LYS A 396 -2.70 5.93 24.22
C LYS A 396 -2.34 5.95 22.74
N ASN A 397 -1.07 6.21 22.42
CA ASN A 397 -0.60 6.19 21.02
C ASN A 397 -0.83 4.84 20.33
N PHE A 398 -0.61 3.73 21.07
CA PHE A 398 -0.86 2.38 20.56
C PHE A 398 -2.36 2.10 20.36
N ALA A 399 -3.21 2.54 21.29
CA ALA A 399 -4.66 2.46 21.16
C ALA A 399 -5.18 3.26 19.97
N ALA A 400 -4.69 4.49 19.79
CA ALA A 400 -5.02 5.34 18.66
C ALA A 400 -4.74 4.64 17.33
N ARG A 401 -3.56 4.02 17.23
CA ARG A 401 -3.18 3.22 16.05
C ARG A 401 -4.08 1.99 15.87
N ARG A 402 -4.29 1.19 16.92
CA ARG A 402 -5.10 -0.04 16.82
C ARG A 402 -6.58 0.23 16.56
N PHE A 403 -7.11 1.30 17.12
CA PHE A 403 -8.45 1.76 16.84
C PHE A 403 -8.58 2.13 15.36
N ASP A 404 -7.69 2.97 14.83
CA ASP A 404 -7.67 3.32 13.40
C ASP A 404 -7.55 2.07 12.53
N ASP A 405 -6.74 1.08 12.93
CA ASP A 405 -6.64 -0.21 12.24
C ASP A 405 -7.99 -0.97 12.22
N CYS A 406 -8.74 -0.96 13.31
CA CYS A 406 -10.05 -1.61 13.42
C CYS A 406 -11.16 -0.87 12.67
N VAL A 407 -11.16 0.47 12.68
CA VAL A 407 -12.30 1.26 12.20
C VAL A 407 -12.18 1.78 10.78
N ARG A 408 -10.97 1.99 10.25
CA ARG A 408 -10.77 2.72 8.99
C ARG A 408 -11.48 2.10 7.77
N GLY A 409 -11.77 0.80 7.79
CA GLY A 409 -12.49 0.09 6.73
C GLY A 409 -14.01 0.01 6.93
N LEU A 410 -14.54 0.50 8.06
CA LEU A 410 -15.95 0.35 8.41
C LEU A 410 -16.82 1.49 7.84
N PRO A 411 -18.03 1.22 7.32
CA PRO A 411 -18.89 2.22 6.70
C PRO A 411 -19.20 3.45 7.57
N ALA A 412 -19.31 3.28 8.89
CA ALA A 412 -19.60 4.36 9.83
C ALA A 412 -18.41 5.30 10.09
N TRP A 413 -17.18 4.87 9.75
CA TRP A 413 -15.93 5.57 10.09
C TRP A 413 -15.18 6.06 8.86
N LYS A 414 -15.46 5.48 7.67
CA LYS A 414 -14.76 5.81 6.42
C LYS A 414 -14.88 7.28 6.01
N THR A 415 -15.94 7.99 6.40
CA THR A 415 -16.16 9.40 6.06
C THR A 415 -15.44 10.37 7.00
N LEU A 416 -14.97 9.88 8.15
CA LEU A 416 -14.22 10.70 9.10
C LEU A 416 -12.75 10.76 8.69
N GLU A 417 -12.17 11.95 8.72
CA GLU A 417 -10.72 12.09 8.58
C GLU A 417 -9.99 11.33 9.68
N ARG A 418 -8.74 10.88 9.41
CA ARG A 418 -7.94 10.15 10.41
C ARG A 418 -7.86 10.91 11.73
N ALA A 419 -7.62 12.22 11.70
CA ALA A 419 -7.54 13.04 12.90
C ALA A 419 -8.83 12.95 13.74
N ALA A 420 -10.01 12.97 13.11
CA ALA A 420 -11.29 12.82 13.79
C ALA A 420 -11.46 11.41 14.38
N ARG A 421 -11.04 10.36 13.67
CA ARG A 421 -11.07 8.99 14.21
C ARG A 421 -10.15 8.80 15.41
N LEU A 422 -8.94 9.37 15.36
CA LEU A 422 -8.00 9.32 16.47
C LEU A 422 -8.51 10.11 17.68
N ALA A 423 -9.12 11.28 17.46
CA ALA A 423 -9.69 12.10 18.52
C ALA A 423 -10.77 11.35 19.34
N VAL A 424 -11.55 10.47 18.69
CA VAL A 424 -12.56 9.66 19.36
C VAL A 424 -11.95 8.71 20.39
N VAL A 425 -10.93 7.94 20.00
CA VAL A 425 -10.28 7.01 20.94
C VAL A 425 -9.40 7.73 21.96
N ASP A 426 -8.80 8.88 21.61
CA ASP A 426 -8.02 9.70 22.55
C ASP A 426 -8.87 10.26 23.70
N ALA A 427 -10.16 10.49 23.46
CA ALA A 427 -11.14 10.88 24.49
C ALA A 427 -11.64 9.68 25.33
N GLY A 428 -11.30 8.45 24.92
CA GLY A 428 -11.71 7.24 25.61
C GLY A 428 -11.06 7.06 26.99
N GLN A 429 -11.75 6.37 27.88
CA GLN A 429 -11.23 5.96 29.17
C GLN A 429 -10.40 4.68 29.02
N HIS A 430 -9.09 4.81 29.16
CA HIS A 430 -8.16 3.69 29.14
C HIS A 430 -8.12 3.00 30.51
N ARG A 431 -8.30 1.68 30.54
CA ARG A 431 -8.27 0.88 31.76
C ARG A 431 -7.33 -0.30 31.59
N LEU A 432 -6.44 -0.48 32.57
CA LEU A 432 -5.66 -1.71 32.73
C LEU A 432 -6.41 -2.58 33.74
N LEU A 433 -6.78 -3.78 33.32
CA LEU A 433 -7.49 -4.75 34.15
C LEU A 433 -6.53 -5.88 34.55
N ALA A 434 -6.48 -6.18 35.84
CA ALA A 434 -5.82 -7.37 36.36
C ALA A 434 -6.66 -8.63 36.06
N ALA A 435 -6.04 -9.81 36.18
CA ALA A 435 -6.76 -11.07 36.01
C ALA A 435 -7.93 -11.18 37.00
N GLY A 436 -9.12 -11.46 36.48
CA GLY A 436 -10.38 -11.52 37.24
C GLY A 436 -11.02 -10.16 37.52
N GLU A 437 -10.38 -9.04 37.17
CA GLU A 437 -10.96 -7.71 37.37
C GLU A 437 -12.11 -7.47 36.39
N ARG A 438 -13.23 -6.96 36.91
CA ARG A 438 -14.45 -6.68 36.17
C ARG A 438 -14.59 -5.17 35.95
N ALA A 439 -14.89 -4.78 34.72
CA ALA A 439 -15.22 -3.43 34.32
C ALA A 439 -16.61 -3.40 33.66
N GLU A 440 -17.41 -2.41 34.01
CA GLU A 440 -18.67 -2.14 33.32
C GLU A 440 -18.44 -1.16 32.17
N VAL A 441 -19.16 -1.39 31.07
CA VAL A 441 -19.21 -0.53 29.89
C VAL A 441 -20.66 -0.10 29.71
N SER A 442 -20.89 1.20 29.64
CA SER A 442 -22.23 1.78 29.61
C SER A 442 -22.89 1.56 28.26
N ALA A 443 -24.22 1.45 28.24
CA ALA A 443 -24.96 1.42 26.99
C ALA A 443 -24.68 2.69 26.17
N GLY A 444 -24.39 2.51 24.88
CA GLY A 444 -24.06 3.58 23.94
C GLY A 444 -22.56 3.85 23.80
N GLU A 445 -21.70 3.29 24.66
CA GLU A 445 -20.25 3.40 24.50
C GLU A 445 -19.73 2.40 23.45
N MET A 446 -18.49 2.60 22.99
CA MET A 446 -17.73 1.57 22.29
C MET A 446 -16.66 1.00 23.21
N LEU A 447 -16.45 -0.31 23.11
CA LEU A 447 -15.37 -1.00 23.81
C LEU A 447 -14.31 -1.42 22.80
N LEU A 448 -13.09 -0.89 22.98
CA LEU A 448 -11.89 -1.42 22.34
C LEU A 448 -11.16 -2.33 23.32
N VAL A 449 -11.14 -3.63 23.05
CA VAL A 449 -10.23 -4.57 23.72
C VAL A 449 -8.88 -4.43 23.04
N LEU A 450 -8.00 -3.62 23.65
CA LEU A 450 -6.71 -3.26 23.08
C LEU A 450 -5.69 -4.39 23.22
N LEU A 451 -5.64 -5.02 24.41
CA LEU A 451 -4.73 -6.12 24.73
C LEU A 451 -5.39 -7.18 25.60
N GLY A 452 -4.89 -8.41 25.49
CA GLY A 452 -5.28 -9.53 26.33
C GLY A 452 -6.56 -10.22 25.85
N ASN A 453 -7.08 -11.06 26.73
CA ASN A 453 -8.35 -11.78 26.52
C ASN A 453 -9.31 -11.35 27.61
N VAL A 454 -10.54 -11.04 27.22
CA VAL A 454 -11.60 -10.63 28.14
C VAL A 454 -12.83 -11.49 27.90
N GLN A 455 -13.54 -11.80 28.97
CA GLN A 455 -14.89 -12.35 28.93
C GLN A 455 -15.87 -11.19 28.89
N VAL A 456 -16.68 -11.12 27.84
CA VAL A 456 -17.73 -10.13 27.67
C VAL A 456 -19.07 -10.78 27.97
N GLU A 457 -19.79 -10.19 28.93
CA GLU A 457 -21.13 -10.62 29.36
C GLU A 457 -22.17 -9.57 28.96
N GLN A 458 -23.14 -9.97 28.13
CA GLN A 458 -24.22 -9.13 27.67
C GLN A 458 -25.51 -9.95 27.51
N ALA A 459 -26.63 -9.45 28.03
CA ALA A 459 -27.95 -10.09 27.91
C ALA A 459 -27.97 -11.60 28.27
N GLY A 460 -27.24 -11.99 29.32
CA GLY A 460 -27.15 -13.39 29.79
C GLY A 460 -26.24 -14.30 28.96
N THR A 461 -25.59 -13.78 27.92
CA THR A 461 -24.62 -14.51 27.10
C THR A 461 -23.21 -14.09 27.48
N SER A 462 -22.30 -15.06 27.61
CA SER A 462 -20.87 -14.82 27.89
C SER A 462 -20.02 -15.31 26.74
N THR A 463 -19.13 -14.45 26.23
CA THR A 463 -18.22 -14.79 25.11
C THR A 463 -16.81 -14.35 25.44
N VAL A 464 -15.82 -15.22 25.17
CA VAL A 464 -14.41 -14.85 25.29
C VAL A 464 -13.97 -14.13 24.02
N VAL A 465 -13.39 -12.95 24.21
CA VAL A 465 -12.91 -12.08 23.15
C VAL A 465 -11.42 -11.88 23.31
N ARG A 466 -10.69 -11.99 22.19
CA ARG A 466 -9.26 -11.73 22.12
C ARG A 466 -8.99 -10.40 21.42
N ALA A 467 -8.05 -9.63 21.95
CA ALA A 467 -7.56 -8.40 21.31
C ALA A 467 -6.88 -8.67 19.95
N PRO A 468 -6.93 -7.72 19.00
CA PRO A 468 -7.73 -6.50 19.04
C PRO A 468 -9.21 -6.80 18.72
N ALA A 469 -10.14 -6.18 19.45
CA ALA A 469 -11.56 -6.28 19.13
C ALA A 469 -12.28 -4.98 19.47
N LEU A 470 -13.26 -4.59 18.65
CA LEU A 470 -14.06 -3.39 18.83
C LEU A 470 -15.54 -3.74 18.85
N PHE A 471 -16.26 -3.26 19.86
CA PHE A 471 -17.70 -3.48 20.04
C PHE A 471 -18.44 -2.15 20.11
N ASP A 472 -19.58 -2.08 19.44
CA ASP A 472 -20.59 -1.03 19.65
C ASP A 472 -21.60 -1.56 20.68
N THR A 473 -21.60 -0.97 21.87
CA THR A 473 -22.39 -1.47 23.00
C THR A 473 -23.80 -0.88 22.94
N LYS A 474 -24.76 -1.58 22.34
CA LYS A 474 -26.17 -1.13 22.33
C LYS A 474 -26.85 -1.22 23.70
N GLN A 475 -26.37 -2.13 24.54
CA GLN A 475 -26.79 -2.34 25.92
C GLN A 475 -25.54 -2.44 26.78
N ALA A 476 -25.67 -2.09 28.06
CA ALA A 476 -24.57 -2.19 29.01
C ALA A 476 -24.00 -3.62 29.02
N MET A 477 -22.69 -3.73 29.13
CA MET A 477 -21.98 -5.01 29.18
C MET A 477 -20.95 -4.99 30.29
N ALA A 478 -20.68 -6.17 30.83
CA ALA A 478 -19.58 -6.36 31.75
C ALA A 478 -18.43 -7.07 31.06
N VAL A 479 -17.21 -6.62 31.36
CA VAL A 479 -15.98 -7.12 30.80
C VAL A 479 -15.12 -7.61 31.95
N THR A 480 -14.79 -8.89 31.97
CA THR A 480 -13.91 -9.48 32.99
C THR A 480 -12.62 -9.92 32.31
N ALA A 481 -11.47 -9.52 32.83
CA ALA A 481 -10.20 -9.86 32.20
C ALA A 481 -9.77 -11.29 32.60
N ASN A 482 -9.45 -12.14 31.61
CA ASN A 482 -8.98 -13.51 31.89
C ASN A 482 -7.50 -13.55 32.31
N GLY A 483 -6.78 -12.46 32.06
CA GLY A 483 -5.39 -12.19 32.42
C GLY A 483 -5.18 -10.68 32.45
N ALA A 484 -3.95 -10.19 32.39
CA ALA A 484 -3.73 -8.75 32.20
C ALA A 484 -4.33 -8.29 30.86
N ALA A 485 -5.28 -7.35 30.90
CA ALA A 485 -5.95 -6.82 29.72
C ALA A 485 -5.93 -5.30 29.72
N ARG A 486 -5.85 -4.70 28.53
CA ARG A 486 -6.05 -3.25 28.37
C ARG A 486 -7.30 -3.03 27.53
N ILE A 487 -8.20 -2.21 28.03
CA ILE A 487 -9.41 -1.82 27.33
C ILE A 487 -9.51 -0.31 27.22
N VAL A 488 -10.27 0.17 26.24
CA VAL A 488 -10.63 1.57 26.11
C VAL A 488 -12.15 1.65 25.96
N CYS A 489 -12.81 2.34 26.90
CA CYS A 489 -14.23 2.65 26.82
C CYS A 489 -14.38 4.03 26.18
N ILE A 490 -15.06 4.11 25.06
CA ILE A 490 -15.14 5.31 24.22
C ILE A 490 -16.58 5.79 24.24
N ALA A 491 -16.81 7.00 24.78
CA ALA A 491 -18.10 7.66 24.68
C ALA A 491 -18.39 7.99 23.22
N ARG A 492 -19.62 7.75 22.78
CA ARG A 492 -20.04 7.96 21.40
C ARG A 492 -20.44 9.40 21.11
#